data_AF-A0ABD1UY47-F1
#
_entry.id   AF-A0ABD1UY47-F1
#
_cell.length_a   1.000
_cell.length_b   1.000
_cell.length_c   1.000
_cell.angle_alpha   90.00
_cell.angle_beta   90.00
_cell.angle_gamma   90.00
#
_symmetry.space_group_name_H-M   'P 1'
#
loop_
_entity.id
_entity.type
_entity.pdbx_description
1 polymer ?
#
loop_
_entity_poly.entity_id
_entity_poly.type
_entity_poly.pdbx_seq_one_letter_code
_entity_poly.pdbx_strand_id
1 'polypeptide(L)'
;MKHGDQYILSNCEQSYLLDQTLSRYPKVSRLFTFATESKPSSFPRLPSLVFTSKIPEWTSNVMYYNKADYLLVQHAIDHKVRGSIVVPVFEDDSHEVSCCAMLELVTKKKKTNFDSEMENVCCAL
;
A
#
# COMPACT_ATOMS: atom_id res chain seq x y z
N MET A 1 5.09 9.63 -9.20
CA MET A 1 5.09 10.20 -10.57
C MET A 1 4.53 11.62 -10.50
N LYS A 2 5.05 12.55 -11.30
CA LYS A 2 4.53 13.93 -11.36
C LYS A 2 3.53 14.03 -12.51
N HIS A 3 2.31 14.46 -12.24
CA HIS A 3 1.26 14.68 -13.22
C HIS A 3 0.83 16.15 -13.18
N GLY A 4 1.32 16.96 -14.13
CA GLY A 4 1.21 18.42 -14.03
C GLY A 4 2.00 18.93 -12.83
N ASP A 5 1.38 19.73 -11.96
CA ASP A 5 1.98 20.21 -10.70
C ASP A 5 1.77 19.29 -9.50
N GLN A 6 1.06 18.17 -9.68
CA GLN A 6 0.71 17.27 -8.57
C GLN A 6 1.60 16.03 -8.57
N TYR A 7 1.97 15.58 -7.37
CA TYR A 7 2.56 14.26 -7.18
C TYR A 7 1.44 13.22 -7.00
N ILE A 8 1.61 12.08 -7.66
CA ILE A 8 0.72 10.93 -7.53
C ILE A 8 1.53 9.67 -7.26
N LEU A 9 1.02 8.81 -6.40
CA LEU A 9 1.55 7.46 -6.24
C LEU A 9 0.90 6.59 -7.30
N SER A 10 1.70 5.78 -7.95
CA SER A 10 1.25 4.85 -8.96
C SER A 10 1.93 3.52 -8.73
N ASN A 11 1.16 2.45 -8.88
CA ASN A 11 1.69 1.10 -8.87
C ASN A 11 2.23 0.68 -10.25
N CYS A 12 2.20 1.57 -11.25
CA CYS A 12 2.81 1.34 -12.56
C CYS A 12 4.33 1.16 -12.42
N GLU A 13 4.88 0.16 -13.11
CA GLU A 13 6.32 -0.14 -13.17
C GLU A 13 6.99 -0.52 -11.85
N GLN A 14 6.23 -0.70 -10.76
CA GLN A 14 6.79 -1.17 -9.49
C GLN A 14 7.18 -2.66 -9.57
N SER A 15 8.40 -2.94 -9.12
CA SER A 15 8.92 -4.30 -8.93
C SER A 15 8.11 -5.03 -7.85
N TYR A 16 7.74 -6.28 -8.11
CA TYR A 16 7.03 -7.12 -7.16
C TYR A 16 7.59 -8.54 -7.17
N LEU A 17 7.72 -9.15 -6.00
CA LEU A 17 8.20 -10.51 -5.83
C LEU A 17 7.00 -11.46 -5.72
N LEU A 18 7.03 -12.55 -6.47
CA LEU A 18 5.82 -13.16 -7.00
C LEU A 18 5.69 -14.62 -6.54
N ASP A 19 4.74 -14.89 -5.65
CA ASP A 19 4.17 -16.22 -5.52
C ASP A 19 3.25 -16.45 -6.74
N GLN A 20 3.44 -17.54 -7.50
CA GLN A 20 2.63 -17.86 -8.69
C GLN A 20 1.12 -17.73 -8.43
N THR A 21 0.69 -18.00 -7.20
CA THR A 21 -0.70 -17.91 -6.79
C THR A 21 -1.23 -16.47 -6.70
N LEU A 22 -0.38 -15.46 -6.52
CA LEU A 22 -0.74 -14.03 -6.44
C LEU A 22 -0.42 -13.24 -7.72
N SER A 23 0.13 -13.91 -8.75
CA SER A 23 0.62 -13.34 -10.01
C SER A 23 -0.29 -12.35 -10.75
N ARG A 24 -1.61 -12.40 -10.53
CA ARG A 24 -2.61 -11.54 -11.19
C ARG A 24 -2.96 -10.29 -10.40
N TYR A 25 -2.78 -10.30 -9.07
CA TYR A 25 -3.13 -9.16 -8.21
C TYR A 25 -2.28 -7.90 -8.53
N PRO A 26 -0.94 -7.98 -8.68
CA PRO A 26 -0.13 -6.79 -8.98
C PRO A 26 -0.32 -6.21 -10.38
N LYS A 27 -0.93 -6.94 -11.33
CA LYS A 27 -1.08 -6.46 -12.73
C LYS A 27 -2.21 -5.45 -12.89
N VAL A 28 -3.28 -5.60 -12.12
CA VAL A 28 -4.47 -4.74 -12.20
C VAL A 28 -4.38 -3.59 -11.19
N SER A 29 -3.66 -3.77 -10.07
CA SER A 29 -3.39 -2.68 -9.12
C SER A 29 -2.61 -1.51 -9.75
N ARG A 30 -1.92 -1.74 -10.89
CA ARG A 30 -1.24 -0.73 -11.72
C ARG A 30 -2.16 0.37 -12.25
N LEU A 31 -3.45 0.08 -12.41
CA LEU A 31 -4.42 1.05 -12.94
C LEU A 31 -4.84 2.09 -11.90
N PHE A 32 -4.40 1.95 -10.64
CA PHE A 32 -4.77 2.85 -9.56
C PHE A 32 -3.69 3.91 -9.35
N THR A 33 -4.15 5.15 -9.28
CA THR A 33 -3.36 6.30 -8.89
C THR A 33 -3.93 6.89 -7.60
N PHE A 34 -3.04 7.39 -6.76
CA PHE A 34 -3.36 7.89 -5.45
C PHE A 34 -2.82 9.30 -5.31
N ALA A 35 -3.64 10.22 -4.81
CA ALA A 35 -3.20 11.57 -4.51
C ALA A 35 -2.24 11.55 -3.31
N THR A 36 -1.12 12.27 -3.40
CA THR A 36 -0.17 12.44 -2.28
C THR A 36 -0.61 13.54 -1.31
N GLU A 37 -1.51 14.42 -1.77
CA GLU A 37 -2.02 15.57 -1.02
C GLU A 37 -3.49 15.35 -0.67
N SER A 38 -3.84 15.59 0.60
CA SER A 38 -5.23 15.60 1.04
C SER A 38 -5.92 16.87 0.54
N LYS A 39 -6.89 16.73 -0.36
CA LYS A 39 -7.85 17.82 -0.58
C LYS A 39 -8.67 17.97 0.71
N PRO A 40 -8.99 19.20 1.16
CA PRO A 40 -9.68 19.44 2.43
C PRO A 40 -11.05 18.76 2.56
N SER A 41 -11.64 18.31 1.44
CA SER A 41 -12.92 17.59 1.40
C SER A 41 -12.80 16.08 1.16
N SER A 42 -11.59 15.51 1.17
CA SER A 42 -11.38 14.08 0.91
C SER A 42 -10.57 13.44 2.03
N PHE A 43 -11.14 12.41 2.66
CA PHE A 43 -10.40 11.53 3.55
C PHE A 43 -9.41 10.69 2.73
N PRO A 44 -8.10 10.69 3.07
CA PRO A 44 -7.14 9.81 2.42
C PRO A 44 -7.57 8.36 2.65
N ARG A 45 -7.51 7.55 1.60
CA ARG A 45 -7.91 6.14 1.62
C ARG A 45 -6.68 5.26 1.56
N LEU A 46 -6.80 4.02 2.00
CA LEU A 46 -5.72 3.06 1.78
C LEU A 46 -5.49 2.84 0.29
N PRO A 47 -4.23 2.82 -0.18
CA PRO A 47 -2.97 2.99 0.57
C PRO A 47 -2.50 4.44 0.76
N SER A 48 -3.08 5.44 0.09
CA SER A 48 -2.68 6.87 0.15
C SER A 48 -2.55 7.42 1.57
N LEU A 49 -3.40 6.95 2.50
CA LEU A 49 -3.35 7.34 3.91
C LEU A 49 -2.00 7.07 4.55
N VAL A 50 -1.36 5.92 4.25
CA VAL A 50 -0.06 5.54 4.81
C VAL A 50 1.06 6.47 4.32
N PHE A 51 0.98 6.91 3.07
CA PHE A 51 1.97 7.83 2.50
C PHE A 51 1.95 9.18 3.21
N THR A 52 0.77 9.77 3.36
CA THR A 52 0.62 11.10 3.97
C THR A 52 0.77 11.05 5.49
N SER A 53 0.25 10.01 6.17
CA SER A 53 0.35 9.87 7.62
C SER A 53 1.74 9.46 8.08
N LYS A 54 2.54 8.82 7.21
CA LYS A 54 3.83 8.19 7.52
C LYS A 54 3.72 7.09 8.58
N ILE A 55 2.53 6.50 8.73
CA ILE A 55 2.23 5.46 9.73
C ILE A 55 1.83 4.18 8.98
N PRO A 56 2.42 3.02 9.30
CA PRO A 56 1.99 1.73 8.74
C PRO A 56 0.53 1.42 9.06
N GLU A 57 -0.15 0.75 8.13
CA GLU A 57 -1.53 0.30 8.33
C GLU A 57 -1.71 -1.15 7.90
N TRP A 58 -2.39 -1.94 8.71
CA TRP A 58 -2.54 -3.38 8.50
C TRP A 58 -3.94 -3.89 8.84
N THR A 59 -4.29 -5.04 8.27
CA THR A 59 -5.49 -5.79 8.61
C THR A 59 -5.25 -7.29 8.54
N SER A 60 -5.85 -8.05 9.46
CA SER A 60 -5.88 -9.52 9.35
C SER A 60 -6.70 -9.99 8.15
N ASN A 61 -7.68 -9.20 7.71
CA ASN A 61 -8.58 -9.54 6.64
C ASN A 61 -9.14 -8.29 5.92
N VAL A 62 -8.79 -8.11 4.65
CA VAL A 62 -9.27 -7.02 3.79
C VAL A 62 -10.80 -6.98 3.65
N MET A 63 -11.49 -8.10 3.88
CA MET A 63 -12.95 -8.16 3.90
C MET A 63 -13.59 -7.28 4.99
N TYR A 64 -12.82 -6.83 5.98
CA TYR A 64 -13.31 -5.93 7.02
C TYR A 64 -13.38 -4.47 6.54
N TYR A 65 -12.69 -4.14 5.45
CA TYR A 65 -12.80 -2.83 4.82
C TYR A 65 -14.01 -2.77 3.90
N ASN A 66 -14.63 -1.60 3.84
CA ASN A 66 -15.57 -1.26 2.78
C ASN A 66 -14.81 -0.58 1.62
N LYS A 67 -15.48 -0.40 0.47
CA LYS A 67 -14.91 0.26 -0.71
C LYS A 67 -14.58 1.75 -0.49
N ALA A 68 -15.19 2.38 0.51
CA ALA A 68 -14.92 3.77 0.85
C ALA A 68 -13.58 3.91 1.61
N ASP A 69 -13.12 2.90 2.34
CA ASP A 69 -11.89 2.97 3.13
C ASP A 69 -10.67 2.41 2.38
N TYR A 70 -10.89 1.34 1.61
CA TYR A 70 -9.84 0.68 0.83
C TYR A 70 -10.24 0.55 -0.64
N LEU A 71 -9.66 1.40 -1.49
CA LEU A 71 -10.02 1.48 -2.91
C LEU A 71 -9.78 0.15 -3.65
N LEU A 72 -8.82 -0.64 -3.20
CA LEU A 72 -8.45 -1.93 -3.80
C LEU A 72 -9.21 -3.12 -3.20
N VAL A 73 -10.15 -2.89 -2.28
CA VAL A 73 -10.75 -3.99 -1.50
C VAL A 73 -11.41 -5.05 -2.38
N GLN A 74 -12.24 -4.67 -3.34
CA GLN A 74 -12.92 -5.64 -4.22
C GLN A 74 -11.91 -6.47 -5.00
N HIS A 75 -10.89 -5.79 -5.54
CA HIS A 75 -9.85 -6.42 -6.31
C HIS A 75 -9.01 -7.40 -5.46
N ALA A 76 -8.72 -7.05 -4.20
CA ALA A 76 -8.08 -7.92 -3.23
C ALA A 76 -8.94 -9.17 -2.94
N ILE A 77 -10.25 -8.99 -2.75
CA ILE A 77 -11.20 -10.07 -2.51
C ILE A 77 -11.26 -11.04 -3.69
N ASP A 78 -11.37 -10.51 -4.91
CA ASP A 78 -11.46 -11.30 -6.14
C ASP A 78 -10.21 -12.16 -6.36
N HIS A 79 -9.04 -11.69 -5.89
CA HIS A 79 -7.77 -12.42 -5.92
C HIS A 79 -7.49 -13.26 -4.66
N LYS A 80 -8.49 -13.40 -3.79
CA LYS A 80 -8.44 -14.18 -2.55
C LYS A 80 -7.40 -13.67 -1.54
N VAL A 81 -7.04 -12.38 -1.60
CA VAL A 81 -6.28 -11.72 -0.55
C VAL A 81 -7.12 -11.70 0.74
N ARG A 82 -6.43 -11.88 1.87
CA ARG A 82 -6.98 -11.85 3.22
C ARG A 82 -6.17 -10.86 4.04
N GLY A 83 -4.95 -11.17 4.47
CA GLY A 83 -4.12 -10.19 5.18
C GLY A 83 -3.52 -9.15 4.22
N SER A 84 -3.43 -7.91 4.67
CA SER A 84 -2.63 -6.84 4.02
C SER A 84 -1.95 -5.97 5.08
N ILE A 85 -0.71 -5.56 4.81
CA ILE A 85 0.01 -4.49 5.51
C ILE A 85 0.62 -3.55 4.48
N VAL A 86 0.49 -2.26 4.71
CA VAL A 86 1.11 -1.20 3.90
C VAL A 86 2.05 -0.43 4.82
N VAL A 87 3.31 -0.32 4.40
CA VAL A 87 4.36 0.39 5.17
C VAL A 87 4.91 1.56 4.35
N PRO A 88 5.16 2.73 4.97
CA PRO A 88 5.87 3.82 4.31
C PRO A 88 7.35 3.48 4.17
N VAL A 89 7.95 3.95 3.08
CA VAL A 89 9.40 3.89 2.82
C VAL A 89 9.91 5.32 2.80
N PHE A 90 10.99 5.58 3.53
CA PHE A 90 11.55 6.91 3.70
C PHE A 90 12.85 7.07 2.91
N GLU A 91 13.11 8.29 2.43
CA GLU A 91 14.45 8.66 1.94
C GLU A 91 15.36 8.98 3.13
N ASP A 92 16.63 8.57 3.04
CA ASP A 92 17.67 8.84 4.02
C ASP A 92 18.27 10.24 3.81
N ASP A 93 17.41 11.27 3.74
CA ASP A 93 17.87 12.66 3.62
C ASP A 93 17.81 13.37 4.97
N SER A 94 18.93 13.97 5.35
CA SER A 94 19.32 14.34 6.72
C SER A 94 18.51 15.48 7.36
N HIS A 95 17.50 16.01 6.68
CA HIS A 95 16.80 17.22 7.11
C HIS A 95 15.30 17.04 7.38
N GLU A 96 14.61 16.10 6.70
CA GLU A 96 13.19 15.81 6.92
C GLU A 96 12.89 14.34 6.61
N VAL A 97 12.09 13.67 7.46
CA VAL A 97 11.58 12.32 7.19
C VAL A 97 10.56 12.39 6.05
N SER A 98 11.02 12.33 4.80
CA SER A 98 10.18 12.35 3.61
C SER A 98 9.80 10.91 3.24
N CYS A 99 8.49 10.64 3.15
CA CYS A 99 8.00 9.37 2.64
C CYS A 99 8.11 9.42 1.12
N CYS A 100 8.89 8.51 0.52
CA CYS A 100 9.15 8.49 -0.92
C CYS A 100 8.33 7.40 -1.63
N ALA A 101 7.98 6.32 -0.91
CA ALA A 101 7.20 5.22 -1.43
C ALA A 101 6.41 4.51 -0.33
N MET A 102 5.61 3.53 -0.74
CA MET A 102 5.00 2.57 0.18
C MET A 102 5.18 1.16 -0.35
N LEU A 103 5.34 0.22 0.56
CA LEU A 103 5.40 -1.21 0.27
C LEU A 103 4.15 -1.88 0.83
N GLU A 104 3.36 -2.53 -0.04
CA GLU A 104 2.22 -3.35 0.37
C GLU A 104 2.61 -4.84 0.34
N LEU A 105 2.45 -5.53 1.48
CA LEU A 105 2.54 -6.98 1.57
C LEU A 105 1.15 -7.57 1.75
N VAL A 106 0.78 -8.50 0.85
CA VAL A 106 -0.51 -9.19 0.87
C VAL A 106 -0.35 -10.68 1.05
N THR A 107 -1.35 -11.32 1.65
CA THR A 107 -1.40 -12.77 1.81
C THR A 107 -2.82 -13.31 1.61
N LYS A 108 -2.92 -14.57 1.16
CA LYS A 108 -4.22 -15.25 1.00
C LYS A 108 -4.78 -15.83 2.30
N LYS A 109 -4.00 -15.83 3.38
CA LYS A 109 -4.43 -16.30 4.70
C LYS A 109 -4.72 -15.12 5.62
N LYS A 110 -5.63 -15.31 6.57
CA LYS A 110 -5.76 -14.35 7.67
C LYS A 110 -4.47 -14.39 8.49
N LYS A 111 -4.06 -13.23 8.99
CA LYS A 111 -2.86 -13.05 9.82
C LYS A 111 -3.25 -12.55 11.19
N THR A 112 -2.65 -13.07 12.25
CA THR A 112 -2.82 -12.52 13.60
C THR A 112 -2.09 -11.20 13.76
N ASN A 113 -0.91 -11.07 13.13
CA ASN A 113 -0.09 -9.88 13.02
C ASN A 113 0.83 -9.98 11.78
N PHE A 114 1.67 -8.97 11.58
CA PHE A 114 2.69 -8.92 10.52
C PHE A 114 4.10 -8.70 11.09
N ASP A 115 4.32 -9.01 12.37
CA ASP A 115 5.53 -8.61 13.11
C ASP A 115 6.81 -9.17 12.45
N SER A 116 6.78 -10.45 12.06
CA SER A 116 7.91 -11.08 11.37
C SER A 116 8.14 -10.52 9.96
N GLU A 117 7.08 -10.20 9.23
CA GLU A 117 7.24 -9.53 7.94
C GLU A 117 7.80 -8.12 8.10
N MET A 118 7.37 -7.39 9.12
CA MET A 118 7.85 -6.05 9.43
C MET A 118 9.33 -6.08 9.81
N GLU A 119 9.76 -7.01 10.66
CA GLU A 119 11.16 -7.19 11.02
C GLU A 119 12.02 -7.47 9.77
N ASN A 120 11.56 -8.36 8.89
CA ASN A 120 12.27 -8.65 7.64
C ASN A 120 12.35 -7.43 6.71
N VAL A 121 11.28 -6.63 6.62
CA VAL A 121 11.28 -5.39 5.82
C VAL A 121 12.23 -4.37 6.42
N CYS A 122 12.19 -4.15 7.73
CA CYS A 122 13.11 -3.23 8.42
C CYS A 122 14.58 -3.63 8.30
N CYS A 123 14.89 -4.93 8.19
CA CYS A 123 16.26 -5.40 7.96
C CYS A 123 16.72 -5.25 6.50
N ALA A 124 15.80 -5.08 5.56
CA ALA A 124 16.08 -5.05 4.12
C ALA A 124 16.11 -3.63 3.52
N LEU A 125 15.51 -2.66 4.20
CA LEU A 125 15.48 -1.23 3.86
C LEU A 125 16.51 -0.47 4.67
#